data_AF-A0A9W7IG09-F1
#
_entry.id   AF-A0A9W7IG09-F1
#
_cell.length_a   1.000
_cell.length_b   1.000
_cell.length_c   1.000
_cell.angle_alpha   90.00
_cell.angle_beta   90.00
_cell.angle_gamma   90.00
#
_symmetry.space_group_name_H-M   'P 1'
#
loop_
_entity.id
_entity.type
_entity.pdbx_description
1 polymer ?
#
loop_
_entity_poly.entity_id
_entity_poly.type
_entity_poly.pdbx_seq_one_letter_code
_entity_poly.pdbx_strand_id
1 'polypeptide(L)'
;MKSLRPITKKEKHSVTFWCGCFSGFSTALLIAVVLRIETKKLMEKEQGASYMVNIFPLYSFLGYIVLQMLTYAADIYFWKRYRINYPFIFGLKRGTELSYREVILLGTGLAVLALSCFLGNSYLDLGSKTQNLKTLIGLFPLGLVAIVLILLFCPFNIAYRSTRFFFIKSLFRCLCAPLYRVTLPDFFLADHLTSQIQAIRSLDLYICYYGLGERSQRQSKCHGHGVLASIFFLQSFQV
;
A
#
# COMPACT_ATOMS: atom_id res chain seq x y z
N MET A 1 9.33 37.38 4.88
CA MET A 1 7.87 37.09 4.81
C MET A 1 7.39 36.38 3.53
N LYS A 2 8.08 36.44 2.38
CA LYS A 2 7.73 35.67 1.16
C LYS A 2 7.73 34.14 1.36
N SER A 3 8.29 33.63 2.46
CA SER A 3 8.37 32.19 2.71
C SER A 3 7.06 31.53 3.16
N LEU A 4 6.16 32.33 3.76
CA LEU A 4 4.98 31.82 4.46
C LEU A 4 3.70 31.84 3.60
N ARG A 5 3.70 32.51 2.44
CA ARG A 5 2.50 32.64 1.60
C ARG A 5 2.32 31.36 0.75
N PRO A 6 1.22 30.61 0.92
CA PRO A 6 0.94 29.44 0.09
C PRO A 6 0.62 29.89 -1.34
N ILE A 7 1.13 29.16 -2.34
CA ILE A 7 0.80 29.37 -3.75
C ILE A 7 -0.36 28.43 -4.08
N THR A 8 -1.52 28.97 -4.41
CA THR A 8 -2.70 28.16 -4.74
C THR A 8 -2.50 27.47 -6.09
N LYS A 9 -2.28 26.15 -6.10
CA LYS A 9 -2.28 25.33 -7.31
C LYS A 9 -3.70 25.25 -7.87
N LYS A 10 -3.90 25.58 -9.14
CA LYS A 10 -5.20 25.43 -9.83
C LYS A 10 -5.54 23.95 -9.92
N GLU A 11 -6.63 23.54 -9.27
CA GLU A 11 -7.08 22.15 -9.31
C GLU A 11 -7.59 21.80 -10.71
N LYS A 12 -7.20 20.63 -11.22
CA LYS A 12 -7.67 20.13 -12.52
C LYS A 12 -9.03 19.46 -12.33
N HIS A 13 -10.06 19.90 -13.05
CA HIS A 13 -11.41 19.32 -13.00
C HIS A 13 -11.42 17.81 -13.32
N SER A 14 -10.54 17.36 -14.23
CA SER A 14 -10.38 15.95 -14.59
C SER A 14 -10.01 15.07 -13.38
N VAL A 15 -9.20 15.58 -12.44
CA VAL A 15 -8.80 14.83 -11.24
C VAL A 15 -10.01 14.55 -10.35
N THR A 16 -10.89 15.53 -10.16
CA THR A 16 -12.11 15.36 -9.36
C THR A 16 -13.05 14.31 -9.96
N PHE A 17 -13.22 14.34 -11.29
CA PHE A 17 -14.04 13.37 -12.00
C PHE A 17 -13.52 11.94 -11.84
N TRP A 18 -12.23 11.71 -12.16
CA TRP A 18 -11.63 10.38 -12.04
C TRP A 18 -11.56 9.88 -10.60
N CYS A 19 -11.35 10.78 -9.64
CA CYS A 19 -11.36 10.45 -8.22
C CYS A 19 -12.73 9.91 -7.78
N GLY A 20 -13.83 10.54 -8.24
CA GLY A 20 -15.18 10.05 -7.96
C GLY A 20 -15.44 8.69 -8.61
N CYS A 21 -15.06 8.54 -9.88
CA CYS A 21 -15.23 7.30 -10.63
C CYS A 21 -14.50 6.11 -9.98
N PHE A 22 -13.21 6.26 -9.67
CA PHE A 22 -12.43 5.18 -9.05
C PHE A 22 -12.87 4.89 -7.61
N SER A 23 -13.28 5.90 -6.84
CA SER A 23 -13.83 5.68 -5.49
C SER A 23 -15.12 4.85 -5.54
N GLY A 24 -16.05 5.18 -6.46
CA GLY A 24 -17.28 4.43 -6.66
C GLY A 24 -17.00 2.98 -7.09
N PHE A 25 -16.11 2.78 -8.07
CA PHE A 25 -15.74 1.44 -8.53
C PHE A 25 -15.04 0.62 -7.45
N SER A 26 -14.11 1.22 -6.70
CA SER A 26 -13.45 0.57 -5.56
C SER A 26 -14.46 0.10 -4.52
N THR A 27 -15.48 0.92 -4.21
CA THR A 27 -16.52 0.56 -3.25
C THR A 27 -17.37 -0.60 -3.76
N ALA A 28 -17.79 -0.57 -5.02
CA ALA A 28 -18.55 -1.64 -5.65
C ALA A 28 -17.78 -2.97 -5.69
N LEU A 29 -16.49 -2.93 -6.05
CA LEU A 29 -15.63 -4.11 -6.05
C LEU A 29 -15.41 -4.66 -4.64
N LEU A 30 -15.26 -3.79 -3.64
CA LEU A 30 -15.11 -4.21 -2.24
C LEU A 30 -16.37 -4.97 -1.77
N ILE A 31 -17.57 -4.47 -2.09
CA ILE A 31 -18.82 -5.16 -1.80
C ILE A 31 -18.85 -6.53 -2.51
N ALA A 32 -18.45 -6.60 -3.78
CA ALA A 32 -18.39 -7.86 -4.53
C ALA A 32 -17.42 -8.87 -3.87
N VAL A 33 -16.27 -8.42 -3.37
CA VAL A 33 -15.30 -9.26 -2.65
C VAL A 33 -15.90 -9.79 -1.35
N VAL A 34 -16.54 -8.95 -0.54
CA VAL A 34 -17.18 -9.36 0.72
C VAL A 34 -18.26 -10.41 0.47
N LEU A 35 -19.15 -10.17 -0.50
CA LEU A 35 -20.18 -11.14 -0.88
C LEU A 35 -19.56 -12.47 -1.34
N ARG A 36 -18.47 -12.44 -2.10
CA ARG A 36 -17.75 -13.65 -2.52
C ARG A 36 -17.17 -14.42 -1.33
N ILE A 37 -16.54 -13.73 -0.38
CA ILE A 37 -15.98 -14.36 0.82
C ILE A 37 -17.08 -15.04 1.62
N GLU A 38 -18.21 -14.37 1.85
CA GLU A 38 -19.34 -14.95 2.58
C GLU A 38 -19.92 -16.18 1.86
N THR A 39 -20.09 -16.12 0.53
CA THR A 39 -20.56 -17.29 -0.23
C THR A 39 -19.59 -18.48 -0.18
N LYS A 40 -18.27 -18.25 -0.23
CA LYS A 40 -17.26 -19.32 -0.10
C LYS A 40 -17.21 -19.90 1.32
N LYS A 41 -17.34 -19.05 2.35
CA LYS A 41 -17.39 -19.46 3.76
C LYS A 41 -18.55 -20.39 4.05
N LEU A 42 -19.68 -20.22 3.35
CA LEU A 42 -20.85 -21.08 3.45
C LEU A 42 -20.68 -22.42 2.70
N MET A 43 -19.78 -22.51 1.72
CA MET A 43 -19.70 -23.65 0.77
C MET A 43 -18.62 -24.69 1.09
N GLU A 44 -17.47 -24.35 1.68
CA GLU A 44 -16.38 -25.33 1.90
C GLU A 44 -15.69 -25.17 3.26
N LYS A 45 -15.87 -26.16 4.14
CA LYS A 45 -15.29 -26.20 5.49
C LYS A 45 -13.89 -26.82 5.56
N GLU A 46 -13.39 -27.46 4.49
CA GLU A 46 -12.11 -28.19 4.51
C GLU A 46 -11.03 -27.67 3.52
N GLN A 47 -11.38 -27.13 2.34
CA GLN A 47 -10.37 -26.63 1.37
C GLN A 47 -10.00 -25.14 1.55
N GLY A 48 -10.76 -24.37 2.34
CA GLY A 48 -10.52 -22.95 2.58
C GLY A 48 -9.22 -22.63 3.34
N ALA A 49 -8.67 -23.59 4.10
CA ALA A 49 -7.51 -23.35 4.96
C ALA A 49 -6.22 -23.04 4.17
N SER A 50 -5.99 -23.66 3.01
CA SER A 50 -4.75 -23.44 2.23
C SER A 50 -4.82 -22.16 1.38
N TYR A 51 -6.02 -21.78 0.92
CA TYR A 51 -6.24 -20.56 0.14
C TYR A 51 -6.21 -19.30 1.01
N MET A 52 -6.83 -19.33 2.20
CA MET A 52 -6.82 -18.20 3.14
C MET A 52 -5.43 -17.91 3.72
N VAL A 53 -4.56 -18.91 3.86
CA VAL A 53 -3.24 -18.71 4.47
C VAL A 53 -2.23 -18.04 3.52
N ASN A 54 -2.34 -18.27 2.20
CA ASN A 54 -1.30 -17.83 1.26
C ASN A 54 -1.70 -16.63 0.40
N ILE A 55 -2.97 -16.54 -0.04
CA ILE A 55 -3.44 -15.48 -0.94
C ILE A 55 -3.95 -14.26 -0.17
N PHE A 56 -4.63 -14.48 0.96
CA PHE A 56 -5.22 -13.41 1.76
C PHE A 56 -4.20 -12.40 2.33
N PRO A 57 -3.02 -12.80 2.84
CA PRO A 57 -2.05 -11.84 3.39
C PRO A 57 -1.54 -10.83 2.35
N LEU A 58 -1.45 -11.24 1.08
CA LEU A 58 -0.89 -10.43 0.00
C LEU A 58 -1.87 -9.32 -0.45
N TYR A 59 -3.14 -9.69 -0.65
CA TYR A 59 -4.18 -8.71 -0.89
C TYR A 59 -4.46 -7.84 0.34
N SER A 60 -4.26 -8.39 1.55
CA SER A 60 -4.31 -7.60 2.79
C SER A 60 -3.20 -6.57 2.84
N PHE A 61 -1.96 -6.91 2.46
CA PHE A 61 -0.84 -5.95 2.37
C PHE A 61 -1.18 -4.77 1.45
N LEU A 62 -1.70 -5.05 0.25
CA LEU A 62 -2.15 -4.01 -0.68
C LEU A 62 -3.31 -3.19 -0.11
N GLY A 63 -4.25 -3.83 0.58
CA GLY A 63 -5.34 -3.17 1.29
C GLY A 63 -4.84 -2.19 2.37
N TYR A 64 -3.84 -2.58 3.16
CA TYR A 64 -3.21 -1.70 4.15
C TYR A 64 -2.48 -0.53 3.51
N ILE A 65 -1.85 -0.70 2.34
CA ILE A 65 -1.26 0.41 1.57
C ILE A 65 -2.35 1.39 1.13
N VAL A 66 -3.45 0.88 0.57
CA VAL A 66 -4.58 1.72 0.15
C VAL A 66 -5.15 2.49 1.33
N LEU A 67 -5.35 1.83 2.48
CA LEU A 67 -5.87 2.47 3.69
C LEU A 67 -4.94 3.60 4.16
N GLN A 68 -3.62 3.36 4.16
CA GLN A 68 -2.62 4.36 4.51
C GLN A 68 -2.60 5.55 3.56
N MET A 69 -2.83 5.33 2.26
CA MET A 69 -2.95 6.42 1.29
C MET A 69 -4.21 7.27 1.57
N LEU A 70 -5.30 6.65 2.01
CA LEU A 70 -6.54 7.35 2.37
C LEU A 70 -6.40 8.15 3.66
N THR A 71 -5.76 7.59 4.69
CA THR A 71 -5.50 8.32 5.95
C THR A 71 -4.56 9.50 5.70
N TYR A 72 -3.47 9.30 4.96
CA TYR A 72 -2.58 10.40 4.56
C TYR A 72 -3.30 11.48 3.74
N ALA A 73 -4.24 11.09 2.86
CA ALA A 73 -5.07 12.07 2.15
C ALA A 73 -5.99 12.85 3.09
N ALA A 74 -6.54 12.21 4.13
CA ALA A 74 -7.33 12.87 5.16
C ALA A 74 -6.50 13.88 5.96
N ASP A 75 -5.25 13.54 6.30
CA ASP A 75 -4.34 14.47 6.98
C ASP A 75 -4.08 15.73 6.16
N ILE A 76 -3.78 15.59 4.86
CA ILE A 76 -3.63 16.73 3.95
C ILE A 76 -4.94 17.53 3.85
N TYR A 77 -6.08 16.87 3.81
CA TYR A 77 -7.39 17.53 3.80
C TYR A 77 -7.59 18.39 5.05
N PHE A 78 -7.33 17.85 6.25
CA PHE A 78 -7.45 18.59 7.50
C PHE A 78 -6.44 19.74 7.59
N TRP A 79 -5.18 19.54 7.22
CA TRP A 79 -4.19 20.62 7.16
C TRP A 79 -4.63 21.74 6.21
N LYS A 80 -5.18 21.40 5.04
CA LYS A 80 -5.73 22.40 4.10
C LYS A 80 -6.94 23.12 4.69
N ARG A 81 -7.83 22.41 5.40
CA ARG A 81 -9.03 22.97 6.06
C ARG A 81 -8.66 23.96 7.16
N TYR A 82 -7.70 23.61 8.01
CA TYR A 82 -7.20 24.46 9.10
C TYR A 82 -6.11 25.46 8.67
N ARG A 83 -5.84 25.59 7.36
CA ARG A 83 -4.87 26.54 6.78
C ARG A 83 -3.43 26.35 7.30
N ILE A 84 -3.07 25.12 7.68
CA ILE A 84 -1.71 24.75 8.09
C ILE A 84 -0.83 24.61 6.85
N ASN A 85 0.32 25.28 6.84
CA ASN A 85 1.27 25.27 5.72
C ASN A 85 2.14 23.99 5.74
N TYR A 86 1.52 22.84 5.50
CA TYR A 86 2.20 21.54 5.49
C TYR A 86 3.39 21.44 4.51
N PRO A 87 3.41 22.09 3.32
CA PRO A 87 4.59 22.05 2.43
C PRO A 87 5.82 22.67 3.09
N PHE A 88 5.64 23.72 3.90
CA PHE A 88 6.72 24.32 4.68
C PHE A 88 7.19 23.40 5.80
N ILE A 89 6.25 22.80 6.54
CA ILE A 89 6.52 21.86 7.64
C ILE A 89 7.34 20.65 7.15
N PHE A 90 6.98 20.11 5.99
CA PHE A 90 7.67 18.97 5.39
C PHE A 90 8.90 19.34 4.55
N GLY A 91 9.23 20.62 4.39
CA GLY A 91 10.36 21.06 3.57
C GLY A 91 10.20 20.74 2.07
N LEU A 92 8.96 20.58 1.60
CA LEU A 92 8.65 20.31 0.20
C LEU A 92 8.86 21.57 -0.65
N LYS A 93 9.37 21.41 -1.88
CA LYS A 93 9.44 22.52 -2.84
C LYS A 93 8.02 23.03 -3.12
N ARG A 94 7.84 24.36 -3.12
CA ARG A 94 6.53 24.97 -3.38
C ARG A 94 6.07 24.65 -4.79
N GLY A 95 4.79 24.29 -4.94
CA GLY A 95 4.19 23.95 -6.23
C GLY A 95 4.38 22.49 -6.66
N THR A 96 5.25 21.72 -6.00
CA THR A 96 5.36 20.26 -6.19
C THR A 96 4.56 19.47 -5.16
N GLU A 97 3.78 20.15 -4.33
CA GLU A 97 2.93 19.51 -3.32
C GLU A 97 1.86 18.63 -3.96
N LEU A 98 1.66 17.47 -3.33
CA LEU A 98 0.61 16.55 -3.70
C LEU A 98 -0.69 17.01 -3.04
N SER A 99 -1.73 17.24 -3.84
CA SER A 99 -3.06 17.59 -3.33
C SER A 99 -3.76 16.36 -2.77
N TYR A 100 -4.60 16.51 -1.75
CA TYR A 100 -5.38 15.41 -1.17
C TYR A 100 -6.16 14.62 -2.24
N ARG A 101 -6.73 15.29 -3.25
CA ARG A 101 -7.44 14.64 -4.36
C ARG A 101 -6.54 13.78 -5.24
N GLU A 102 -5.29 14.20 -5.44
CA GLU A 102 -4.31 13.44 -6.21
C GLU A 102 -3.91 12.17 -5.44
N VAL A 103 -3.81 12.26 -4.11
CA VAL A 103 -3.57 11.10 -3.23
C VAL A 103 -4.77 10.13 -3.27
N ILE A 104 -6.00 10.64 -3.11
CA ILE A 104 -7.21 9.80 -3.18
C ILE A 104 -7.32 9.12 -4.55
N LEU A 105 -7.03 9.83 -5.64
CA LEU A 105 -7.04 9.26 -6.99
C LEU A 105 -6.05 8.09 -7.12
N LEU A 106 -4.83 8.24 -6.62
CA LEU A 106 -3.81 7.19 -6.66
C LEU A 106 -4.19 6.01 -5.75
N GLY A 107 -4.69 6.29 -4.54
CA GLY A 107 -5.12 5.26 -3.59
C GLY A 107 -6.31 4.45 -4.10
N THR A 108 -7.35 5.12 -4.60
CA THR A 108 -8.55 4.48 -5.16
C THR A 108 -8.24 3.76 -6.47
N GLY A 109 -7.36 4.30 -7.32
CA GLY A 109 -6.88 3.60 -8.52
C GLY A 109 -6.13 2.31 -8.19
N LEU A 110 -5.25 2.33 -7.18
CA LEU A 110 -4.56 1.13 -6.70
C LEU A 110 -5.56 0.11 -6.11
N ALA A 111 -6.56 0.58 -5.36
CA ALA A 111 -7.61 -0.26 -4.80
C ALA A 111 -8.40 -0.99 -5.89
N VAL A 112 -8.79 -0.27 -6.95
CA VAL A 112 -9.46 -0.83 -8.11
C VAL A 112 -8.63 -1.93 -8.77
N LEU A 113 -7.34 -1.68 -9.01
CA LEU A 113 -6.44 -2.67 -9.59
C LEU A 113 -6.31 -3.90 -8.68
N ALA A 114 -6.08 -3.70 -7.39
CA ALA A 114 -5.94 -4.78 -6.41
C ALA A 114 -7.20 -5.65 -6.31
N LEU A 115 -8.37 -5.02 -6.18
CA LEU A 115 -9.65 -5.72 -6.05
C LEU A 115 -10.06 -6.42 -7.36
N SER A 116 -9.81 -5.78 -8.51
CA SER A 116 -10.07 -6.41 -9.83
C SER A 116 -9.20 -7.64 -10.03
N CYS A 117 -7.90 -7.54 -9.70
CA CYS A 117 -7.00 -8.69 -9.75
C CYS A 117 -7.41 -9.79 -8.77
N PHE A 118 -7.88 -9.45 -7.57
CA PHE A 118 -8.37 -10.44 -6.60
C PHE A 118 -9.58 -11.20 -7.13
N LEU A 119 -10.56 -10.48 -7.67
CA LEU A 119 -11.78 -11.09 -8.23
C LEU A 119 -11.47 -11.92 -9.48
N GLY A 120 -10.61 -11.42 -10.37
CA GLY A 120 -10.15 -12.18 -11.54
C GLY A 120 -9.41 -13.46 -11.14
N ASN A 121 -8.52 -13.37 -10.15
CA ASN A 121 -7.80 -14.53 -9.62
C ASN A 121 -8.77 -15.56 -9.00
N SER A 122 -9.76 -15.08 -8.23
CA SER A 122 -10.79 -15.92 -7.62
C SER A 122 -11.68 -16.63 -8.65
N TYR A 123 -11.94 -15.99 -9.79
CA TYR A 123 -12.73 -16.56 -10.89
C TYR A 123 -11.95 -17.65 -11.62
N LEU A 124 -10.67 -17.40 -11.93
CA LEU A 124 -9.81 -18.37 -12.60
C LEU A 124 -9.53 -19.62 -11.74
N ASP A 125 -9.40 -19.44 -10.43
CA ASP A 125 -9.20 -20.53 -9.48
C ASP A 125 -10.36 -21.55 -9.54
N LEU A 126 -11.60 -21.07 -9.63
CA LEU A 126 -12.81 -21.90 -9.71
C LEU A 126 -12.89 -22.78 -10.98
N GLY A 127 -12.27 -22.32 -12.08
CA GLY A 127 -12.32 -23.01 -13.38
C GLY A 127 -11.14 -23.94 -13.66
N SER A 128 -10.12 -23.97 -12.80
CA SER A 128 -8.81 -24.56 -13.15
C SER A 128 -8.59 -25.97 -12.61
N LYS A 129 -8.77 -27.00 -13.45
CA LYS A 129 -8.31 -28.37 -13.18
C LYS A 129 -6.85 -28.63 -13.58
N THR A 130 -6.21 -27.72 -14.33
CA THR A 130 -4.91 -27.92 -14.97
C THR A 130 -3.76 -27.26 -14.19
N GLN A 131 -2.66 -27.99 -13.91
CA GLN A 131 -1.51 -27.49 -13.11
C GLN A 131 -0.87 -26.19 -13.64
N ASN A 132 -0.84 -25.98 -14.96
CA ASN A 132 -0.24 -24.78 -15.56
C ASN A 132 -1.01 -23.49 -15.21
N LEU A 133 -2.33 -23.58 -14.97
CA LEU A 133 -3.13 -22.41 -14.56
C LEU A 133 -2.85 -22.00 -13.11
N LYS A 134 -2.56 -22.97 -12.22
CA LYS A 134 -2.21 -22.68 -10.81
C LYS A 134 -0.93 -21.86 -10.69
N THR A 135 0.05 -22.08 -11.57
CA THR A 135 1.28 -21.28 -11.60
C THR A 135 1.02 -19.85 -12.06
N LEU A 136 0.12 -19.65 -13.05
CA LEU A 136 -0.30 -18.34 -13.52
C LEU A 136 -1.08 -17.56 -12.44
N ILE A 137 -2.00 -18.21 -11.72
CA ILE A 137 -2.76 -17.66 -10.58
C ILE A 137 -1.82 -17.10 -9.49
N GLY A 138 -0.71 -17.80 -9.21
CA GLY A 138 0.30 -17.33 -8.25
C GLY A 138 1.13 -16.12 -8.71
N LEU A 139 1.14 -15.81 -10.02
CA LEU A 139 1.95 -14.73 -10.61
C LEU A 139 1.23 -13.38 -10.62
N PHE A 140 -0.11 -13.36 -10.67
CA PHE A 140 -0.92 -12.14 -10.62
C PHE A 140 -0.60 -11.21 -9.44
N PRO A 141 -0.60 -11.70 -8.18
CA PRO A 141 -0.30 -10.83 -7.04
C PRO A 141 1.15 -10.36 -7.03
N LEU A 142 2.09 -11.19 -7.50
CA LEU A 142 3.51 -10.83 -7.63
C LEU A 142 3.71 -9.73 -8.68
N GLY A 143 2.98 -9.82 -9.81
CA GLY A 143 2.93 -8.77 -10.82
C GLY A 143 2.38 -7.46 -10.27
N LEU A 144 1.36 -7.50 -9.40
CA LEU A 144 0.78 -6.30 -8.81
C LEU A 144 1.74 -5.60 -7.84
N VAL A 145 2.43 -6.36 -6.99
CA VAL A 145 3.50 -5.84 -6.12
C VAL A 145 4.64 -5.27 -6.97
N ALA A 146 5.05 -5.97 -8.04
CA ALA A 146 6.07 -5.49 -8.97
C ALA A 146 5.67 -4.16 -9.63
N ILE A 147 4.41 -4.01 -10.07
CA ILE A 147 3.88 -2.75 -10.63
C ILE A 147 3.97 -1.63 -9.60
N VAL A 148 3.60 -1.87 -8.34
CA VAL A 148 3.70 -0.86 -7.27
C VAL A 148 5.16 -0.46 -7.03
N LEU A 149 6.08 -1.42 -6.96
CA LEU A 149 7.52 -1.16 -6.80
C LEU A 149 8.09 -0.38 -8.00
N ILE A 150 7.72 -0.77 -9.22
CA ILE A 150 8.11 -0.06 -10.43
C ILE A 150 7.59 1.37 -10.37
N LEU A 151 6.31 1.60 -10.05
CA LEU A 151 5.76 2.95 -9.91
C LEU A 151 6.45 3.77 -8.81
N LEU A 152 6.93 3.14 -7.73
CA LEU A 152 7.64 3.81 -6.64
C LEU A 152 9.07 4.22 -7.05
N PHE A 153 9.83 3.29 -7.65
CA PHE A 153 11.25 3.49 -8.00
C PHE A 153 11.48 4.05 -9.41
N CYS A 154 10.42 4.14 -10.22
CA CYS A 154 10.52 4.58 -11.61
C CYS A 154 11.07 6.01 -11.72
N PRO A 155 12.19 6.22 -12.45
CA PRO A 155 12.83 7.53 -12.57
C PRO A 155 12.07 8.51 -13.49
N PHE A 156 11.08 8.03 -14.27
CA PHE A 156 10.31 8.85 -15.19
C PHE A 156 9.36 9.83 -14.46
N ASN A 157 9.02 10.95 -15.10
CA ASN A 157 8.09 11.97 -14.57
C ASN A 157 6.62 11.50 -14.53
N ILE A 158 6.38 10.20 -14.41
CA ILE A 158 5.07 9.58 -14.23
C ILE A 158 4.80 9.53 -12.72
N ALA A 159 3.58 9.87 -12.29
CA ALA A 159 3.14 9.81 -10.89
C ALA A 159 4.01 10.60 -9.87
N TYR A 160 4.09 11.93 -10.03
CA TYR A 160 4.61 12.87 -9.03
C TYR A 160 6.04 12.58 -8.52
N ARG A 161 7.03 12.72 -9.41
CA ARG A 161 8.46 12.50 -9.16
C ARG A 161 8.98 13.10 -7.84
N SER A 162 8.71 14.37 -7.56
CA SER A 162 9.25 15.04 -6.37
C SER A 162 8.81 14.39 -5.06
N THR A 163 7.56 13.91 -5.00
CA THR A 163 6.99 13.28 -3.80
C THR A 163 7.59 11.90 -3.57
N ARG A 164 7.85 11.13 -4.65
CA ARG A 164 8.50 9.81 -4.55
C ARG A 164 9.93 9.91 -4.04
N PHE A 165 10.73 10.82 -4.57
CA PHE A 165 12.10 11.03 -4.08
C PHE A 165 12.12 11.51 -2.63
N PHE A 166 11.17 12.37 -2.23
CA PHE A 166 11.01 12.77 -0.83
C PHE A 166 10.68 11.57 0.07
N PHE A 167 9.70 10.76 -0.31
CA PHE A 167 9.31 9.56 0.41
C PHE A 167 10.46 8.55 0.55
N ILE A 168 11.15 8.21 -0.55
CA ILE A 168 12.28 7.26 -0.53
C ILE A 168 13.41 7.79 0.35
N LYS A 169 13.72 9.09 0.27
CA LYS A 169 14.76 9.72 1.09
C LYS A 169 14.41 9.69 2.57
N SER A 170 13.17 10.01 2.94
CA SER A 170 12.71 9.94 4.33
C SER A 170 12.63 8.50 4.84
N LEU A 171 12.23 7.55 4.00
CA LEU A 171 12.23 6.12 4.35
C LEU A 171 13.66 5.63 4.65
N PHE A 172 14.63 6.00 3.82
CA PHE A 172 16.04 5.67 4.04
C PHE A 172 16.58 6.31 5.33
N ARG A 173 16.23 7.57 5.61
CA ARG A 173 16.62 8.25 6.86
C ARG A 173 16.00 7.62 8.10
N CYS A 174 14.74 7.18 8.00
CA CYS A 174 14.05 6.46 9.07
C CYS A 174 14.73 5.12 9.36
N LEU A 175 15.12 4.36 8.32
CA LEU A 175 15.85 3.11 8.47
C LEU A 175 17.24 3.32 9.09
N CYS A 176 17.91 4.41 8.73
CA CYS A 176 19.20 4.81 9.28
C CYS A 176 19.07 5.78 10.47
N ALA A 177 17.95 5.78 11.19
CA ALA A 177 17.67 6.71 12.31
C ALA A 177 18.82 6.82 13.34
N PRO A 178 19.57 5.75 13.69
CA PRO A 178 20.69 5.88 14.62
C PRO A 178 21.86 6.75 14.10
N LEU A 179 21.95 6.96 12.79
CA LEU A 179 23.09 7.61 12.13
C LEU A 179 22.82 9.06 11.71
N TYR A 180 21.57 9.53 11.79
CA TYR A 180 21.18 10.84 11.29
C TYR A 180 20.28 11.59 12.28
N ARG A 181 20.35 12.92 12.24
CA ARG A 181 19.42 13.78 13.00
C ARG A 181 18.00 13.61 12.44
N VAL A 182 17.10 13.11 13.28
CA VAL A 182 15.68 12.92 12.94
C VAL A 182 15.04 14.29 12.69
N THR A 183 14.39 14.42 11.53
CA THR A 183 13.58 15.61 11.20
C THR A 183 12.09 15.30 11.34
N LEU A 184 11.26 16.33 11.48
CA LEU A 184 9.80 16.16 11.62
C LEU A 184 9.16 15.30 10.51
N PRO A 185 9.52 15.42 9.22
CA PRO A 185 9.09 14.48 8.18
C PRO A 185 9.39 13.02 8.46
N ASP A 186 10.57 12.75 9.03
CA ASP A 186 11.04 11.40 9.28
C ASP A 186 10.27 10.79 10.47
N PHE A 187 9.97 11.59 11.50
CA PHE A 187 9.08 11.20 12.60
C PHE A 187 7.65 10.90 12.13
N PHE A 188 7.08 11.78 11.30
CA PHE A 188 5.74 11.58 10.75
C PHE A 188 5.66 10.33 9.87
N LEU A 189 6.69 10.07 9.06
CA LEU A 189 6.77 8.84 8.27
C LEU A 189 6.92 7.60 9.16
N ALA A 190 7.72 7.69 10.23
CA ALA A 190 7.87 6.60 11.20
C ALA A 190 6.52 6.24 11.86
N ASP A 191 5.75 7.24 12.30
CA ASP A 191 4.42 7.04 12.89
C ASP A 191 3.49 6.28 11.94
N HIS A 192 3.46 6.67 10.66
CA HIS A 192 2.72 5.93 9.64
C HIS A 192 3.22 4.49 9.44
N LEU A 193 4.53 4.24 9.49
CA LEU A 193 5.08 2.89 9.39
C LEU A 193 4.72 2.01 10.60
N THR A 194 4.67 2.59 11.80
CA THR A 194 4.25 1.84 13.00
C THR A 194 2.80 1.40 12.93
N SER A 195 1.92 2.25 12.40
CA SER A 195 0.53 1.91 12.11
C SER A 195 0.39 0.80 11.05
N GLN A 196 1.44 0.55 10.25
CA GLN A 196 1.50 -0.48 9.22
C GLN A 196 2.24 -1.76 9.63
N ILE A 197 2.48 -2.00 10.93
CA ILE A 197 3.17 -3.20 11.42
C ILE A 197 2.55 -4.51 10.87
N GLN A 198 1.23 -4.54 10.71
CA GLN A 198 0.51 -5.71 10.20
C GLN A 198 0.74 -5.94 8.70
N ALA A 199 0.91 -4.86 7.93
CA ALA A 199 1.30 -4.94 6.53
C ALA A 199 2.74 -5.49 6.40
N ILE A 200 3.66 -5.02 7.25
CA ILE A 200 5.05 -5.49 7.28
C ILE A 200 5.13 -6.99 7.60
N ARG A 201 4.36 -7.47 8.58
CA ARG A 201 4.25 -8.91 8.89
C ARG A 201 3.74 -9.73 7.70
N SER A 202 2.75 -9.20 6.97
CA SER A 202 2.20 -9.87 5.78
C SER A 202 3.22 -9.93 4.64
N LEU A 203 4.05 -8.90 4.50
CA LEU A 203 5.16 -8.85 3.54
C LEU A 203 6.28 -9.83 3.90
N ASP A 204 6.60 -9.99 5.18
CA ASP A 204 7.61 -10.95 5.67
C ASP A 204 7.20 -12.40 5.34
N LEU A 205 5.93 -12.75 5.62
CA LEU A 205 5.35 -14.03 5.23
C LEU A 205 5.38 -14.24 3.72
N TYR A 206 5.15 -13.18 2.93
CA TYR A 206 5.22 -13.22 1.47
C TYR A 206 6.65 -13.51 0.97
N ILE A 207 7.65 -12.78 1.48
CA ILE A 207 9.07 -13.02 1.13
C ILE A 207 9.46 -14.44 1.49
N CYS A 208 9.06 -14.93 2.66
CA CYS A 208 9.34 -16.29 3.11
C CYS A 208 8.69 -17.34 2.17
N TYR A 209 7.45 -17.13 1.75
CA TYR A 209 6.72 -18.07 0.89
C TYR A 209 7.27 -18.17 -0.53
N TYR A 210 7.64 -17.04 -1.14
CA TYR A 210 8.16 -17.00 -2.52
C TYR A 210 9.68 -17.18 -2.60
N GLY A 211 10.43 -16.81 -1.56
CA GLY A 211 11.89 -16.91 -1.50
C GLY A 211 12.41 -18.31 -1.17
N LEU A 212 11.69 -19.10 -0.37
CA LEU A 212 12.05 -20.50 -0.08
C LEU A 212 11.37 -21.45 -1.07
N GLY A 213 12.15 -21.97 -2.01
CA GLY A 213 11.70 -22.77 -3.16
C GLY A 213 11.06 -24.13 -2.86
N GLU A 214 11.06 -24.64 -1.63
CA GLU A 214 10.58 -26.00 -1.34
C GLU A 214 9.22 -26.05 -0.62
N ARG A 215 8.25 -26.72 -1.24
CA ARG A 215 6.83 -26.82 -0.84
C ARG A 215 6.57 -27.47 0.53
N SER A 216 7.45 -28.35 1.01
CA SER A 216 7.20 -29.23 2.15
C SER A 216 7.49 -28.58 3.52
N GLN A 217 8.35 -27.57 3.59
CA GLN A 217 8.82 -26.95 4.84
C GLN A 217 8.28 -25.52 5.10
N ARG A 218 7.41 -25.01 4.22
CA ARG A 218 6.97 -23.59 4.17
C ARG A 218 6.12 -23.13 5.35
N GLN A 219 5.25 -23.98 5.91
CA GLN A 219 4.31 -23.55 6.95
C GLN A 219 4.93 -23.46 8.36
N SER A 220 5.89 -24.33 8.70
CA SER A 220 6.47 -24.38 10.06
C SER A 220 7.60 -23.38 10.28
N LYS A 221 8.35 -23.00 9.24
CA LYS A 221 9.49 -22.06 9.36
C LYS A 221 9.10 -20.57 9.34
N CYS A 222 8.06 -20.19 8.59
CA CYS A 222 7.72 -18.77 8.41
C CYS A 222 6.95 -18.15 9.60
N HIS A 223 6.34 -18.96 10.48
CA HIS A 223 5.62 -18.44 11.65
C HIS A 223 6.55 -17.91 12.76
N GLY A 224 7.86 -18.23 12.71
CA GLY A 224 8.81 -17.93 13.79
C GLY A 224 9.68 -16.69 13.59
N HIS A 225 9.66 -16.04 12.41
CA HIS A 225 10.73 -15.10 12.05
C HIS A 225 10.22 -13.71 11.68
N GLY A 226 9.50 -13.04 12.59
CA GLY A 226 9.04 -11.65 12.43
C GLY A 226 10.14 -10.60 12.58
N VAL A 227 11.33 -10.82 12.01
CA VAL A 227 12.53 -10.00 12.24
C VAL A 227 12.39 -8.60 11.65
N LEU A 228 11.72 -8.45 10.50
CA LEU A 228 11.43 -7.13 9.94
C LEU A 228 10.47 -6.34 10.83
N ALA A 229 9.40 -6.98 11.30
CA ALA A 229 8.43 -6.34 12.18
C ALA A 229 9.06 -5.95 13.53
N SER A 230 9.92 -6.79 14.11
CA SER A 230 10.60 -6.48 15.37
C SER A 230 11.65 -5.37 15.22
N ILE A 231 12.39 -5.30 14.11
CA ILE A 231 13.33 -4.20 13.84
C ILE A 231 12.59 -2.85 13.76
N PHE A 232 11.46 -2.78 13.03
CA PHE A 232 10.66 -1.56 12.95
C PHE A 232 10.00 -1.19 14.30
N PHE A 233 9.53 -2.19 15.05
CA PHE A 233 8.94 -1.97 16.38
C PHE A 233 9.99 -1.47 17.39
N LEU A 234 11.23 -1.97 17.33
CA LEU A 234 12.32 -1.47 18.18
C LEU A 234 12.72 -0.04 17.81
N GLN A 235 12.74 0.30 16.51
CA GLN A 235 13.02 1.66 16.06
C GLN A 235 11.96 2.67 16.49
N SER A 236 10.68 2.28 16.60
CA SER A 236 9.62 3.17 17.08
C SER A 236 9.67 3.50 18.57
N PHE A 237 10.39 2.71 19.37
CA PHE A 237 10.60 2.99 20.79
C PHE A 237 11.87 3.82 21.07
N GLN A 238 12.72 4.03 20.07
CA GLN A 238 13.96 4.82 20.19
C GLN A 238 13.83 6.28 19.73
N VAL A 239 12.63 6.74 19.38
CA VAL A 239 12.31 8.13 19.04
C VAL A 239 11.36 8.71 20.07
#